data_AF-A0A6G4JD52-F1
#
_entry.id   AF-A0A6G4JD52-F1
#
_cell.length_a   1.000
_cell.length_b   1.000
_cell.length_c   1.000
_cell.angle_alpha   90.00
_cell.angle_beta   90.00
_cell.angle_gamma   90.00
#
_symmetry.space_group_name_H-M   'P 1'
#
loop_
_entity.id
_entity.type
_entity.pdbx_description
1 polymer ?
#
loop_
_entity_poly.entity_id
_entity_poly.type
_entity_poly.pdbx_seq_one_letter_code
_entity_poly.pdbx_strand_id
1 'polypeptide(L)'
;QNVGYQNEYFYITYLSRNLKEYRKYYEPLIHKNDKEFKEGMQKARKKLNYTANTNTVATLFSTNDERNRKEKINNVIDLSEKIERTKDMPIKNTITTQLGNKLIGTKKARFDDKKVVSFGAFEDEYNK
;
A
#
# COMPACT_ATOMS: atom_id res chain seq x y z
N GLN A 1 8.85 -12.45 -2.74
CA GLN A 1 8.12 -11.26 -2.23
C GLN A 1 7.48 -11.69 -0.93
N ASN A 2 7.78 -11.02 0.20
CA ASN A 2 7.43 -11.49 1.56
C ASN A 2 6.89 -10.35 2.46
N VAL A 3 6.17 -9.37 1.90
CA VAL A 3 5.78 -8.12 2.59
C VAL A 3 4.35 -8.12 3.16
N GLY A 4 3.61 -9.22 3.04
CA GLY A 4 2.20 -9.31 3.41
C GLY A 4 1.31 -9.48 2.18
N TYR A 5 0.14 -8.83 2.16
CA TYR A 5 -0.71 -8.86 0.97
C TYR A 5 -0.02 -8.12 -0.19
N GLN A 6 0.07 -8.79 -1.33
CA GLN A 6 0.67 -8.25 -2.53
C GLN A 6 0.05 -8.89 -3.77
N ASN A 7 -0.10 -8.08 -4.83
CA ASN A 7 -0.34 -8.54 -6.19
C ASN A 7 0.72 -7.95 -7.15
N GLU A 8 0.48 -8.07 -8.46
CA GLU A 8 1.39 -7.60 -9.50
C GLU A 8 1.60 -6.08 -9.49
N TYR A 9 0.64 -5.33 -8.97
CA TYR A 9 0.58 -3.88 -9.08
C TYR A 9 0.91 -3.16 -7.77
N PHE A 10 0.52 -3.72 -6.63
CA PHE A 10 0.70 -3.08 -5.34
C PHE A 10 0.84 -4.09 -4.20
N TYR A 11 1.34 -3.58 -3.07
CA TYR A 11 1.30 -4.27 -1.79
C TYR A 11 0.63 -3.40 -0.74
N ILE A 12 0.07 -4.04 0.28
CA ILE A 12 -0.58 -3.38 1.42
C ILE A 12 0.24 -3.64 2.67
N THR A 13 0.53 -2.60 3.42
CA THR A 13 1.20 -2.70 4.73
C THR A 13 0.35 -2.17 5.87
N TYR A 14 0.57 -2.78 7.02
CA TYR A 14 -0.03 -2.42 8.29
C TYR A 14 1.07 -2.29 9.34
N LEU A 15 0.83 -1.49 10.37
CA LEU A 15 1.65 -1.47 11.57
C LEU A 15 1.58 -2.85 12.24
N SER A 16 2.76 -3.46 12.40
CA SER A 16 2.88 -4.78 13.00
C SER A 16 2.40 -4.80 14.45
N ARG A 17 1.80 -5.92 14.86
CA ARG A 17 1.39 -6.20 16.24
C ARG A 17 2.18 -7.37 16.80
N ASN A 18 2.31 -7.41 18.12
CA ASN A 18 2.97 -8.55 18.75
C ASN A 18 2.07 -9.80 18.69
N LEU A 19 2.70 -10.97 18.84
CA LEU A 19 1.98 -12.24 18.72
C LEU A 19 0.86 -12.41 19.74
N LYS A 20 1.02 -11.85 20.95
CA LYS A 20 0.01 -11.92 22.02
C LYS A 20 -1.25 -11.14 21.64
N GLU A 21 -1.10 -9.96 21.05
CA GLU A 21 -2.21 -9.16 20.53
C GLU A 21 -2.87 -9.82 19.32
N TYR A 22 -2.07 -10.40 18.41
CA TYR A 22 -2.58 -11.17 17.27
C TYR A 22 -3.53 -12.28 17.72
N ARG A 23 -3.04 -13.17 18.60
CA ARG A 23 -3.83 -14.32 19.10
C ARG A 23 -5.08 -13.89 19.85
N LYS A 24 -5.01 -12.78 20.60
CA LYS A 24 -6.14 -12.29 21.40
C LYS A 24 -7.22 -11.60 20.56
N TYR A 25 -6.84 -10.81 19.56
CA TYR A 25 -7.78 -9.89 18.90
C TYR A 25 -8.05 -10.18 17.43
N TYR A 26 -7.14 -10.88 16.73
CA TYR A 26 -7.21 -11.06 15.27
C TYR A 26 -7.42 -12.53 14.87
N GLU A 27 -6.70 -13.46 15.48
CA GLU A 27 -6.82 -14.91 15.20
C GLU A 27 -8.27 -15.44 15.31
N PRO A 28 -9.07 -15.07 16.33
CA PRO A 28 -10.45 -15.56 16.44
C PRO A 28 -11.39 -15.07 15.33
N LEU A 29 -10.98 -14.04 14.57
CA LEU A 29 -11.79 -13.46 13.50
C LEU A 29 -11.70 -14.27 12.20
N ILE A 30 -10.65 -15.09 12.01
CA ILE A 30 -10.36 -15.78 10.73
C ILE A 30 -11.51 -16.70 10.29
N HIS A 31 -12.24 -17.29 11.24
CA HIS A 31 -13.35 -18.22 10.98
C HIS A 31 -14.73 -17.55 11.00
N LYS A 32 -14.79 -16.22 11.07
CA LYS A 32 -16.04 -15.46 11.11
C LYS A 32 -16.51 -15.15 9.69
N ASN A 33 -17.82 -14.94 9.54
CA ASN A 33 -18.35 -14.44 8.27
C ASN A 33 -17.91 -12.98 8.04
N ASP A 34 -18.06 -12.48 6.82
CA ASP A 34 -17.60 -11.15 6.43
C ASP A 34 -18.09 -10.01 7.32
N LYS A 35 -19.35 -10.07 7.76
CA LYS A 35 -19.94 -9.03 8.62
C LYS A 35 -19.27 -9.04 9.99
N GLU A 36 -19.21 -10.20 10.62
CA GLU A 36 -18.58 -10.39 11.93
C GLU A 36 -17.08 -10.09 11.89
N PHE A 37 -16.39 -10.47 10.80
CA PHE A 37 -14.99 -10.17 10.58
C PHE A 37 -14.75 -8.65 10.54
N LYS A 38 -15.52 -7.92 9.70
CA LYS A 38 -15.38 -6.47 9.56
C LYS A 38 -15.64 -5.75 10.88
N GLU A 39 -16.70 -6.11 11.60
CA GLU A 39 -17.00 -5.52 12.91
C GLU A 39 -15.94 -5.87 13.95
N GLY A 40 -15.45 -7.12 13.96
CA GLY A 40 -14.37 -7.59 14.83
C GLY A 40 -13.08 -6.81 14.62
N MET A 41 -12.69 -6.57 13.36
CA MET A 41 -11.52 -5.78 13.00
C MET A 41 -11.62 -4.34 13.50
N GLN A 42 -12.79 -3.71 13.37
CA GLN A 42 -13.02 -2.36 13.90
C GLN A 42 -12.91 -2.32 15.43
N LYS A 43 -13.49 -3.31 16.13
CA LYS A 43 -13.40 -3.43 17.59
C LYS A 43 -11.95 -3.66 18.06
N ALA A 44 -11.20 -4.53 17.38
CA ALA A 44 -9.80 -4.79 17.67
C ALA A 44 -8.95 -3.52 17.55
N ARG A 45 -9.12 -2.75 16.46
CA ARG A 45 -8.42 -1.47 16.26
C ARG A 45 -8.71 -0.48 17.37
N LYS A 46 -9.98 -0.33 17.79
CA LYS A 46 -10.37 0.54 18.91
C LYS A 46 -9.73 0.08 20.23
N LYS A 47 -9.77 -1.21 20.56
CA LYS A 47 -9.19 -1.75 21.81
C LYS A 47 -7.67 -1.62 21.89
N LEU A 48 -6.99 -1.63 20.75
CA LEU A 48 -5.55 -1.52 20.64
C LEU A 48 -5.06 -0.09 20.36
N ASN A 49 -5.95 0.91 20.42
CA ASN A 49 -5.66 2.31 20.06
C ASN A 49 -4.89 2.41 18.72
N TYR A 50 -5.29 1.60 17.73
CA TYR A 50 -4.66 1.58 16.42
C TYR A 50 -5.12 2.79 15.61
N THR A 51 -4.29 3.82 15.54
CA THR A 51 -4.56 5.07 14.80
C THR A 51 -3.97 5.10 13.40
N ALA A 52 -2.95 4.28 13.11
CA ALA A 52 -2.27 4.31 11.82
C ALA A 52 -3.23 4.00 10.66
N ASN A 53 -3.03 4.65 9.51
CA ASN A 53 -3.73 4.27 8.30
C ASN A 53 -3.14 2.99 7.69
N THR A 54 -3.91 2.38 6.79
CA THR A 54 -3.39 1.29 5.95
C THR A 54 -2.62 1.92 4.80
N ASN A 55 -1.42 1.44 4.50
CA ASN A 55 -0.61 1.98 3.42
C ASN A 55 -0.66 1.04 2.21
N THR A 56 -1.05 1.57 1.06
CA THR A 56 -1.03 0.87 -0.23
C THR A 56 0.03 1.51 -1.10
N VAL A 57 0.98 0.71 -1.57
CA VAL A 57 2.08 1.20 -2.40
C VAL A 57 2.04 0.45 -3.72
N ALA A 58 1.77 1.17 -4.81
CA ALA A 58 1.85 0.62 -6.16
C ALA A 58 3.29 0.59 -6.64
N THR A 59 3.74 -0.57 -7.14
CA THR A 59 5.10 -0.84 -7.60
C THR A 59 5.12 -1.10 -9.10
N LEU A 60 5.12 -0.02 -9.89
CA LEU A 60 4.94 -0.08 -11.33
C LEU A 60 6.27 -0.06 -12.09
N PHE A 61 6.29 -0.71 -13.25
CA PHE A 61 7.42 -0.77 -14.15
C PHE A 61 7.10 0.03 -15.41
N SER A 62 7.91 1.05 -15.69
CA SER A 62 7.84 1.80 -16.95
C SER A 62 8.10 0.85 -18.12
N THR A 63 7.26 0.87 -19.15
CA THR A 63 7.54 0.16 -20.42
C THR A 63 8.60 0.87 -21.26
N ASN A 64 8.76 2.19 -21.06
CA ASN A 64 9.73 3.01 -21.79
C ASN A 64 11.14 2.84 -21.22
N ASP A 65 12.12 2.66 -22.12
CA ASP A 65 13.55 2.62 -21.82
C ASP A 65 14.16 4.00 -21.55
N GLU A 66 13.48 5.05 -22.02
CA GLU A 66 14.01 6.40 -21.93
C GLU A 66 14.12 6.90 -20.49
N ARG A 67 15.23 7.60 -20.24
CA ARG A 67 15.63 8.13 -18.94
C ARG A 67 14.99 9.49 -18.64
N ASN A 68 13.89 9.86 -19.30
CA ASN A 68 13.26 11.15 -19.06
C ASN A 68 12.54 11.16 -17.71
N ARG A 69 13.28 11.54 -16.66
CA ARG A 69 12.77 11.64 -15.28
C ARG A 69 11.55 12.56 -15.20
N LYS A 70 11.51 13.63 -16.00
CA LYS A 70 10.41 14.61 -15.99
C LYS A 70 9.11 13.97 -16.49
N GLU A 71 9.17 13.19 -17.55
CA GLU A 71 8.01 12.44 -18.06
C GLU A 71 7.51 11.42 -17.02
N LYS A 72 8.41 10.68 -16.37
CA LYS A 72 8.04 9.73 -15.31
C LYS A 72 7.36 10.43 -14.12
N ILE A 73 7.81 11.63 -13.75
CA ILE A 73 7.16 12.46 -12.73
C ILE A 73 5.75 12.83 -13.17
N ASN A 74 5.59 13.37 -14.38
CA ASN A 74 4.27 13.77 -14.88
C ASN A 74 3.30 12.57 -14.95
N ASN A 75 3.76 11.41 -15.41
CA ASN A 75 2.93 10.21 -15.50
C ASN A 75 2.49 9.70 -14.12
N VAL A 76 3.37 9.74 -13.13
CA VAL A 76 3.04 9.33 -11.76
C VAL A 76 2.05 10.31 -11.11
N ILE A 77 2.21 11.61 -11.34
CA ILE A 77 1.27 12.64 -10.87
C ILE A 77 -0.11 12.44 -11.51
N ASP A 78 -0.18 12.32 -12.84
CA ASP A 78 -1.44 12.12 -13.58
C ASP A 78 -2.16 10.84 -13.13
N LEU A 79 -1.43 9.75 -12.90
CA LEU A 79 -2.01 8.51 -12.38
C LEU A 79 -2.56 8.69 -10.95
N SER A 80 -1.81 9.34 -10.07
CA SER A 80 -2.27 9.60 -8.71
C SER A 80 -3.50 10.52 -8.67
N GLU A 81 -3.56 11.57 -9.48
CA GLU A 81 -4.75 12.43 -9.60
C GLU A 81 -5.96 11.67 -10.14
N LYS A 82 -5.76 10.74 -11.09
CA LYS A 82 -6.83 9.87 -11.59
C LYS A 82 -7.33 8.92 -10.52
N ILE A 83 -6.43 8.36 -9.70
CA ILE A 83 -6.78 7.54 -8.55
C ILE A 83 -7.63 8.35 -7.55
N GLU A 84 -7.22 9.57 -7.23
CA GLU A 84 -7.96 10.48 -6.35
C GLU A 84 -9.40 10.74 -6.81
N ARG A 85 -9.59 10.92 -8.12
CA ARG A 85 -10.90 11.21 -8.74
C ARG A 85 -11.76 9.98 -8.98
N THR A 86 -11.22 8.77 -8.80
CA THR A 86 -11.96 7.51 -9.03
C THR A 86 -12.94 7.25 -7.90
N LYS A 87 -14.20 6.92 -8.25
CA LYS A 87 -15.24 6.58 -7.27
C LYS A 87 -14.90 5.30 -6.51
N ASP A 88 -15.39 5.19 -5.28
CA ASP A 88 -15.27 4.01 -4.42
C ASP A 88 -13.83 3.60 -4.06
N MET A 89 -12.88 4.53 -4.19
CA MET A 89 -11.51 4.31 -3.73
C MET A 89 -11.42 4.29 -2.19
N PRO A 90 -10.46 3.54 -1.61
CA PRO A 90 -10.32 3.44 -0.17
C PRO A 90 -9.65 4.69 0.42
N ILE A 91 -10.39 5.81 0.47
CA ILE A 91 -9.91 7.15 0.87
C ILE A 91 -9.31 7.24 2.29
N LYS A 92 -9.51 6.24 3.14
CA LYS A 92 -8.92 6.14 4.50
C LYS A 92 -7.58 5.42 4.51
N ASN A 93 -7.09 4.99 3.34
CA ASN A 93 -5.78 4.41 3.18
C ASN A 93 -4.84 5.48 2.61
N THR A 94 -3.59 5.46 3.04
CA THR A 94 -2.54 6.16 2.29
C THR A 94 -2.27 5.37 1.02
N ILE A 95 -2.33 6.02 -0.14
CA ILE A 95 -2.03 5.40 -1.44
C ILE A 95 -0.87 6.13 -2.08
N THR A 96 0.20 5.41 -2.40
CA THR A 96 1.39 5.94 -3.04
C THR A 96 1.69 5.19 -4.33
N THR A 97 1.91 5.93 -5.42
CA THR A 97 2.29 5.36 -6.70
C THR A 97 3.80 5.47 -6.87
N GLN A 98 4.49 4.35 -7.09
CA GLN A 98 5.91 4.32 -7.43
C GLN A 98 6.13 3.76 -8.83
N LEU A 99 6.97 4.44 -9.62
CA LEU A 99 7.33 4.04 -10.98
C LEU A 99 8.85 3.88 -11.12
N GLY A 100 9.28 2.64 -11.38
CA GLY A 100 10.66 2.28 -11.69
C GLY A 100 10.90 2.07 -13.19
N ASN A 101 12.14 1.75 -13.56
CA ASN A 101 12.46 1.26 -14.91
C ASN A 101 11.93 -0.18 -15.13
N LYS A 102 11.92 -0.64 -16.39
CA LYS A 102 11.34 -1.93 -16.82
C LYS A 102 12.02 -3.20 -16.27
N LEU A 103 13.21 -3.09 -15.67
CA LEU A 103 14.05 -4.23 -15.32
C LEU A 103 14.06 -4.49 -13.82
N ILE A 104 14.22 -5.74 -13.40
CA ILE A 104 14.46 -6.08 -11.99
C ILE A 104 15.57 -7.12 -11.88
N GLY A 105 16.35 -7.07 -10.81
CA GLY A 105 17.39 -8.06 -10.56
C GLY A 105 16.78 -9.44 -10.33
N THR A 106 17.21 -10.43 -11.09
CA THR A 106 16.66 -11.80 -10.99
C THR A 106 17.11 -12.55 -9.73
N LYS A 107 18.32 -12.25 -9.22
CA LYS A 107 18.84 -12.83 -7.97
C LYS A 107 18.21 -12.24 -6.71
N LYS A 108 17.94 -10.92 -6.74
CA LYS A 108 17.32 -10.16 -5.64
C LYS A 108 16.30 -9.21 -6.24
N ALA A 109 15.07 -9.71 -6.41
CA ALA A 109 13.99 -8.94 -7.00
C ALA A 109 13.30 -8.04 -5.98
N ARG A 110 14.05 -7.11 -5.38
CA ARG A 110 13.53 -6.13 -4.42
C ARG A 110 13.19 -4.84 -5.17
N PHE A 111 11.92 -4.42 -5.11
CA PHE A 111 11.51 -3.18 -5.73
C PHE A 111 12.07 -1.96 -4.98
N ASP A 112 12.19 -2.05 -3.66
CA ASP A 112 12.74 -1.01 -2.78
C ASP A 112 14.20 -0.65 -3.11
N ASP A 113 14.95 -1.58 -3.71
CA ASP A 113 16.33 -1.34 -4.15
C ASP A 113 16.39 -0.53 -5.46
N LYS A 114 15.24 -0.25 -6.11
CA LYS A 114 15.17 0.46 -7.39
C LYS A 114 15.10 1.97 -7.17
N LYS A 115 15.74 2.71 -8.07
CA LYS A 115 15.47 4.15 -8.21
C LYS A 115 14.09 4.35 -8.85
N VAL A 116 13.18 4.95 -8.10
CA VAL A 116 11.79 5.20 -8.50
C VAL A 116 11.46 6.69 -8.46
N VAL A 117 10.39 7.05 -9.15
CA VAL A 117 9.64 8.29 -8.92
C VAL A 117 8.38 7.92 -8.13
N SER A 118 8.00 8.76 -7.15
CA SER A 118 6.89 8.48 -6.24
C SER A 118 5.99 9.70 -6.08
N PHE A 119 4.67 9.48 -5.99
CA PHE A 119 3.69 10.52 -5.65
C PHE A 119 2.47 9.90 -4.94
N GLY A 120 1.98 10.54 -3.89
CA GLY A 120 0.77 10.11 -3.17
C GLY A 120 -0.51 10.50 -3.91
N ALA A 121 -1.52 9.63 -3.83
CA ALA A 121 -2.90 9.91 -4.23
C ALA A 121 -3.80 10.17 -3.00
N PHE A 122 -3.54 9.47 -1.91
CA PHE A 122 -4.14 9.83 -0.63
C PHE A 122 -3.00 9.87 0.37
N GLU A 123 -2.65 11.06 0.86
CA GLU A 123 -1.62 11.22 1.88
C GLU A 123 -2.30 11.56 3.21
N ASP A 124 -1.85 10.88 4.26
CA ASP A 124 -2.21 11.27 5.61
C ASP A 124 -1.33 12.49 5.97
N GLU A 125 -1.94 13.64 6.22
CA GLU A 125 -1.26 14.92 6.44
C GLU A 125 -0.32 14.95 7.67
N TYR A 126 -0.21 13.85 8.42
CA TYR A 126 0.64 13.73 9.61
C TYR A 126 2.15 13.51 9.35
N ASN A 127 2.60 13.49 8.10
CA ASN A 127 4.03 13.40 7.74
C ASN A 127 4.57 14.64 6.99
N LYS A 128 4.08 15.85 7.33
CA LYS A 128 4.74 17.11 6.99
C LYS A 128 5.37 17.76 8.21
#